data_AF-A0AAI8AUM1-F1
#
_entry.id   AF-A0AAI8AUM1-F1
#
_cell.length_a   1.000
_cell.length_b   1.000
_cell.length_c   1.000
_cell.angle_alpha   90.00
_cell.angle_beta   90.00
_cell.angle_gamma   90.00
#
_symmetry.space_group_name_H-M   'P 1'
#
loop_
_entity.id
_entity.type
_entity.pdbx_description
1 polymer ?
#
loop_
_entity_poly.entity_id
_entity_poly.type
_entity_poly.pdbx_seq_one_letter_code
_entity_poly.pdbx_strand_id
1 'polypeptide(L)'
;MNDEAERLQMVEGLMQHWREQRALLGHQAGLGSQMGSIMEWKGAAPRGGVAGARVLIGGAGLDHSAAEIDAAVAELDRRDERGAILAKLATYRYLHGATIREQMREVGLAESADRTYRNWIKSLHLQVLAILMARSGPNRRHTVRRFTMRRVCAEDASK
;
A
#
# COMPACT_ATOMS: atom_id res chain seq x y z
N MET A 1 -14.45 19.42 -18.15
CA MET A 1 -14.34 18.84 -16.79
C MET A 1 -12.85 18.64 -16.50
N ASN A 2 -12.39 18.92 -15.29
CA ASN A 2 -10.96 19.01 -14.97
C ASN A 2 -10.45 17.64 -14.48
N ASP A 3 -9.88 16.83 -15.37
CA ASP A 3 -9.35 15.49 -15.08
C ASP A 3 -8.38 15.43 -13.89
N GLU A 4 -7.67 16.54 -13.61
CA GLU A 4 -6.77 16.62 -12.46
C GLU A 4 -7.52 16.63 -11.12
N ALA A 5 -8.64 17.36 -11.04
CA ALA A 5 -9.43 17.45 -9.82
C ALA A 5 -10.03 16.08 -9.44
N GLU A 6 -10.52 15.34 -10.43
CA GLU A 6 -11.03 13.98 -10.24
C GLU A 6 -9.93 13.02 -9.75
N ARG A 7 -8.73 13.10 -10.33
CA ARG A 7 -7.57 12.30 -9.88
C ARG A 7 -7.18 12.63 -8.44
N LEU A 8 -7.16 13.90 -8.07
CA LEU A 8 -6.85 14.32 -6.69
C LEU A 8 -7.90 13.81 -5.70
N GLN A 9 -9.19 13.87 -6.06
CA GLN A 9 -10.27 13.33 -5.23
C GLN A 9 -10.16 11.81 -5.07
N MET A 10 -9.86 11.09 -6.15
CA MET A 10 -9.64 9.65 -6.10
C MET A 10 -8.49 9.28 -5.16
N VAL A 11 -7.36 9.99 -5.23
CA VAL A 11 -6.21 9.74 -4.34
C VAL A 11 -6.54 10.11 -2.89
N GLU A 12 -7.25 11.22 -2.65
CA GLU A 12 -7.72 11.55 -1.29
C GLU A 12 -8.59 10.43 -0.72
N GLY A 13 -9.49 9.87 -1.52
CA GLY A 13 -10.29 8.71 -1.13
C GLY A 13 -9.45 7.48 -0.78
N LEU A 14 -8.42 7.16 -1.58
CA LEU A 14 -7.49 6.05 -1.30
C LEU A 14 -6.68 6.28 -0.01
N MET A 15 -6.21 7.50 0.24
CA MET A 15 -5.45 7.84 1.45
C MET A 15 -6.34 7.79 2.71
N GLN A 16 -7.60 8.22 2.61
CA GLN A 16 -8.58 8.13 3.69
C GLN A 16 -8.95 6.66 3.99
N HIS A 17 -9.12 5.84 2.97
CA HIS A 17 -9.32 4.41 3.11
C HIS A 17 -8.11 3.71 3.75
N TRP A 18 -6.89 4.10 3.37
CA TRP A 18 -5.66 3.61 4.02
C TRP A 18 -5.63 3.94 5.53
N ARG A 19 -6.05 5.14 5.93
CA ARG A 19 -6.24 5.52 7.34
C ARG A 19 -7.22 4.59 8.04
N GLU A 20 -8.38 4.35 7.44
CA GLU A 20 -9.42 3.50 8.02
C GLU A 20 -8.93 2.08 8.24
N GLN A 21 -8.26 1.49 7.23
CA GLN A 21 -7.67 0.16 7.35
C GLN A 21 -6.56 0.10 8.41
N ARG A 22 -5.70 1.12 8.51
CA ARG A 22 -4.67 1.21 9.57
C ARG A 22 -5.28 1.34 10.96
N ALA A 23 -6.37 2.10 11.11
CA ALA A 23 -7.09 2.19 12.38
C ALA A 23 -7.71 0.84 12.77
N LEU A 24 -8.31 0.13 11.81
CA LEU A 24 -8.90 -1.21 12.04
C LEU A 24 -7.84 -2.25 12.42
N LEU A 25 -6.67 -2.26 11.77
CA LEU A 25 -5.54 -3.13 12.13
C LEU A 25 -4.98 -2.85 13.53
N GLY A 26 -4.99 -1.60 13.97
CA GLY A 26 -4.65 -1.23 15.35
C GLY A 26 -5.64 -1.76 16.40
N HIS A 27 -6.90 -2.01 16.00
CA HIS A 27 -7.96 -2.58 16.85
C HIS A 27 -8.13 -4.11 16.69
N GLN A 28 -7.73 -4.67 15.56
CA GLN A 28 -7.71 -6.10 15.25
C GLN A 28 -6.28 -6.57 15.00
N ALA A 29 -5.44 -6.51 16.02
CA ALA A 29 -4.18 -7.27 16.07
C ALA A 29 -4.44 -8.79 16.27
N GLY A 30 -5.48 -9.31 15.63
CA GLY A 30 -5.83 -10.73 15.58
C GLY A 30 -5.66 -11.21 14.15
N LEU A 31 -4.50 -11.84 13.90
CA LEU A 31 -4.12 -12.52 12.67
C LEU A 31 -5.32 -13.18 11.97
N GLY A 32 -5.80 -12.57 10.88
CA GLY A 32 -6.64 -13.25 9.91
C GLY A 32 -5.80 -14.33 9.24
N SER A 33 -5.77 -15.53 9.82
CA SER A 33 -4.92 -16.60 9.32
C SER A 33 -5.23 -16.91 7.86
N GLN A 34 -4.19 -17.26 7.10
CA GLN A 34 -4.27 -17.84 5.76
C GLN A 34 -5.32 -18.95 5.64
N MET A 35 -5.63 -19.63 6.76
CA MET A 35 -6.60 -20.71 6.85
C MET A 35 -8.06 -20.25 6.70
N GLY A 36 -8.40 -19.01 7.10
CA GLY A 36 -9.76 -18.47 6.99
C GLY A 36 -10.18 -18.28 5.52
N SER A 37 -9.27 -17.76 4.70
CA SER A 37 -9.47 -17.60 3.25
C SER A 37 -9.45 -18.94 2.50
N ILE A 38 -8.81 -19.98 3.04
CA ILE A 38 -8.79 -21.33 2.46
C ILE A 38 -10.06 -22.12 2.82
N MET A 39 -10.61 -21.93 4.02
CA MET A 39 -11.80 -22.66 4.49
C MET A 39 -13.09 -22.24 3.76
N GLU A 40 -13.14 -21.02 3.21
CA GLU A 40 -14.22 -20.55 2.33
C GLU A 40 -14.35 -21.41 1.05
N TRP A 41 -13.27 -22.02 0.56
CA TRP A 41 -13.24 -22.79 -0.70
C TRP A 41 -13.42 -24.31 -0.54
N LYS A 42 -14.06 -24.77 0.56
CA LYS A 42 -14.47 -26.18 0.78
C LYS A 42 -13.51 -27.25 0.21
N GLY A 43 -12.20 -27.07 0.37
CA GLY A 43 -11.18 -28.06 0.02
C GLY A 43 -10.91 -28.33 -1.48
N ALA A 44 -11.38 -27.51 -2.42
CA ALA A 44 -11.08 -27.70 -3.85
C ALA A 44 -10.10 -26.64 -4.39
N ALA A 45 -8.83 -27.02 -4.57
CA ALA A 45 -7.86 -26.17 -5.25
C ALA A 45 -8.28 -25.93 -6.71
N PRO A 46 -8.18 -24.70 -7.27
CA PRO A 46 -8.62 -24.39 -8.62
C PRO A 46 -7.77 -25.17 -9.63
N ARG A 47 -8.34 -26.23 -10.20
CA ARG A 47 -7.72 -26.96 -11.31
C ARG A 47 -8.29 -26.43 -12.61
N GLY A 48 -7.54 -25.54 -13.24
CA GLY A 48 -7.72 -25.22 -14.66
C GLY A 48 -8.17 -23.79 -14.95
N GLY A 49 -7.42 -23.13 -15.84
CA GLY A 49 -7.87 -21.96 -16.58
C GLY A 49 -7.64 -20.62 -15.88
N VAL A 50 -6.63 -19.89 -16.37
CA VAL A 50 -6.34 -18.43 -16.48
C VAL A 50 -7.22 -17.37 -15.76
N ALA A 51 -8.41 -17.66 -15.27
CA ALA A 51 -9.24 -16.75 -14.46
C ALA A 51 -8.99 -16.85 -12.94
N GLY A 52 -8.50 -17.99 -12.43
CA GLY A 52 -8.24 -18.20 -10.99
C GLY A 52 -6.90 -17.65 -10.47
N ALA A 53 -5.98 -17.27 -11.35
CA ALA A 53 -4.64 -16.81 -10.96
C ALA A 53 -4.57 -15.31 -10.62
N ARG A 54 -5.57 -14.50 -11.00
CA ARG A 54 -5.56 -13.05 -10.69
C ARG A 54 -5.85 -12.76 -9.21
N VAL A 55 -6.54 -13.67 -8.53
CA VAL A 55 -6.82 -13.57 -7.08
C VAL A 55 -5.55 -13.80 -6.25
N LEU A 56 -4.49 -14.38 -6.82
CA LEU A 56 -3.17 -14.51 -6.17
C LEU A 56 -2.20 -13.36 -6.52
N ILE A 57 -2.55 -12.49 -7.47
CA ILE A 57 -1.67 -11.41 -7.97
C ILE A 57 -1.90 -10.08 -7.21
N GLY A 58 -2.85 -10.05 -6.28
CA GLY A 58 -3.22 -8.87 -5.50
C GLY A 58 -3.24 -9.07 -3.98
N GLY A 59 -2.53 -10.08 -3.46
CA GLY A 59 -2.47 -10.34 -2.02
C GLY A 59 -3.78 -10.93 -1.47
N ALA A 60 -3.77 -12.22 -1.17
CA ALA A 60 -4.80 -12.87 -0.35
C ALA A 60 -4.63 -12.51 1.13
N GLY A 61 -4.61 -11.21 1.42
CA GLY A 61 -4.47 -10.64 2.76
C GLY A 61 -4.92 -9.18 2.73
N LEU A 62 -5.85 -8.86 3.63
CA LEU A 62 -6.20 -7.54 4.13
C LEU A 62 -5.87 -6.33 3.21
N ASP A 63 -6.89 -5.90 2.46
CA ASP A 63 -6.96 -4.67 1.67
C ASP A 63 -5.73 -4.30 0.81
N HIS A 64 -5.69 -4.82 -0.43
CA HIS A 64 -4.65 -4.54 -1.41
C HIS A 64 -4.39 -3.04 -1.65
N SER A 65 -5.46 -2.23 -1.68
CA SER A 65 -5.36 -0.79 -1.95
C SER A 65 -4.64 -0.08 -0.81
N ALA A 66 -4.96 -0.41 0.44
CA ALA A 66 -4.26 0.14 1.60
C ALA A 66 -2.78 -0.30 1.65
N ALA A 67 -2.48 -1.54 1.27
CA ALA A 67 -1.10 -2.04 1.18
C ALA A 67 -0.27 -1.33 0.10
N GLU A 68 -0.87 -1.01 -1.06
CA GLU A 68 -0.19 -0.25 -2.11
C GLU A 68 0.05 1.22 -1.72
N ILE A 69 -0.87 1.84 -0.97
CA ILE A 69 -0.65 3.18 -0.40
C ILE A 69 0.51 3.15 0.60
N ASP A 70 0.57 2.16 1.47
CA ASP A 70 1.66 2.02 2.43
C ASP A 70 3.02 1.86 1.71
N ALA A 71 3.07 1.02 0.69
CA ALA A 71 4.25 0.84 -0.14
C ALA A 71 4.63 2.13 -0.89
N ALA A 72 3.65 2.89 -1.39
CA ALA A 72 3.90 4.14 -2.09
C ALA A 72 4.45 5.22 -1.14
N VAL A 73 3.93 5.33 0.09
CA VAL A 73 4.42 6.26 1.11
C VAL A 73 5.85 5.86 1.55
N ALA A 74 6.12 4.56 1.74
CA ALA A 74 7.46 4.08 2.08
C ALA A 74 8.48 4.23 0.94
N GLU A 75 8.01 4.25 -0.32
CA GLU A 75 8.85 4.57 -1.49
C GLU A 75 9.14 6.06 -1.58
N LEU A 76 8.13 6.91 -1.30
CA LEU A 76 8.28 8.35 -1.25
C LEU A 76 9.31 8.78 -0.19
N ASP A 77 9.26 8.15 0.99
CA ASP A 77 10.18 8.43 2.11
C ASP A 77 11.65 8.16 1.76
N ARG A 78 11.93 7.09 0.99
CA ARG A 78 13.29 6.68 0.63
C ARG A 78 13.86 7.41 -0.59
N ARG A 79 13.05 8.20 -1.30
CA ARG A 79 13.42 8.77 -2.60
C ARG A 79 14.39 9.94 -2.47
N ASP A 80 14.01 10.95 -1.70
CA ASP A 80 14.76 12.19 -1.49
C ASP A 80 14.23 12.92 -0.24
N GLU A 81 14.93 13.98 0.18
CA GLU A 81 14.56 14.75 1.38
C GLU A 81 13.13 15.33 1.28
N ARG A 82 12.74 15.81 0.09
CA ARG A 82 11.39 16.34 -0.12
C ARG A 82 10.33 15.24 -0.02
N GLY A 83 10.63 14.05 -0.53
CA GLY A 83 9.83 12.84 -0.40
C GLY A 83 9.64 12.45 1.07
N ALA A 84 10.72 12.45 1.87
CA ALA A 84 10.64 12.20 3.30
C ALA A 84 9.70 13.18 4.02
N ILE A 85 9.76 14.48 3.69
CA ILE A 85 8.84 15.45 4.33
C ILE A 85 7.38 15.20 3.89
N LEU A 86 7.13 14.79 2.64
CA LEU A 86 5.78 14.45 2.18
C LEU A 86 5.26 13.14 2.80
N ALA A 87 6.13 12.14 3.01
CA ALA A 87 5.77 10.91 3.73
C ALA A 87 5.46 11.21 5.21
N LYS A 88 6.23 12.11 5.84
CA LYS A 88 5.92 12.64 7.18
C LYS A 88 4.57 13.34 7.20
N LEU A 89 4.28 14.19 6.20
CA LEU A 89 2.98 14.87 6.08
C LEU A 89 1.81 13.87 5.97
N ALA A 90 1.96 12.81 5.17
CA ALA A 90 0.95 11.76 5.05
C ALA A 90 0.68 11.07 6.40
N THR A 91 1.74 10.76 7.14
CA THR A 91 1.64 10.11 8.45
C THR A 91 0.86 10.98 9.45
N TYR A 92 1.20 12.26 9.58
CA TYR A 92 0.50 13.16 10.49
C TYR A 92 -0.95 13.41 10.09
N ARG A 93 -1.20 13.55 8.79
CA ARG A 93 -2.54 13.85 8.27
C ARG A 93 -3.49 12.68 8.39
N TYR A 94 -3.08 11.49 7.94
CA TYR A 94 -3.99 10.35 7.80
C TYR A 94 -3.89 9.40 8.99
N LEU A 95 -2.72 9.19 9.59
CA LEU A 95 -2.57 8.21 10.66
C LEU A 95 -2.73 8.81 12.06
N HIS A 96 -2.20 10.01 12.29
CA HIS A 96 -2.29 10.66 13.60
C HIS A 96 -3.53 11.55 13.77
N GLY A 97 -4.23 11.88 12.68
CA GLY A 97 -5.37 12.80 12.74
C GLY A 97 -4.99 14.18 13.29
N ALA A 98 -3.74 14.60 13.11
CA ALA A 98 -3.22 15.84 13.64
C ALA A 98 -3.95 17.06 13.06
N THR A 99 -4.05 18.13 13.83
CA THR A 99 -4.59 19.41 13.35
C THR A 99 -3.71 19.98 12.23
N ILE A 100 -4.27 20.86 11.37
CA ILE A 100 -3.49 21.49 10.30
C ILE A 100 -2.24 22.21 10.84
N ARG A 101 -2.38 22.86 12.01
CA ARG A 101 -1.28 23.55 12.69
C ARG A 101 -0.14 22.60 13.05
N GLU A 102 -0.48 21.46 13.65
CA GLU A 102 0.50 20.43 14.01
C GLU A 102 1.15 19.82 12.77
N GLN A 103 0.36 19.53 11.73
CA GLN A 103 0.88 19.04 10.46
C GLN A 103 1.91 20.02 9.88
N MET A 104 1.61 21.32 9.85
CA MET A 104 2.51 22.37 9.33
C MET A 104 3.80 22.47 10.15
N ARG A 105 3.68 22.47 11.48
CA ARG A 105 4.84 22.50 12.40
C ARG A 105 5.78 21.33 12.15
N GLU A 106 5.23 20.14 11.99
CA GLU A 106 6.00 18.91 11.84
C GLU A 106 6.75 18.82 10.51
N VAL A 107 6.24 19.47 9.47
CA VAL A 107 6.90 19.56 8.16
C VAL A 107 7.72 20.83 7.97
N GLY A 108 7.90 21.63 9.02
CA GLY A 108 8.70 22.85 8.99
C GLY A 108 8.05 24.02 8.23
N LEU A 109 6.73 24.01 8.05
CA LEU A 109 5.98 25.13 7.47
C LEU A 109 5.54 26.12 8.55
N ALA A 110 5.62 27.41 8.23
CA ALA A 110 5.06 28.46 9.08
C ALA A 110 3.53 28.30 9.17
N GLU A 111 2.95 28.40 10.36
CA GLU A 111 1.52 28.13 10.60
C GLU A 111 0.56 29.03 9.82
N SER A 112 1.03 30.17 9.29
CA SER A 112 0.25 31.08 8.44
C SER A 112 0.35 30.79 6.94
N ALA A 113 1.11 29.76 6.53
CA ALA A 113 1.39 29.45 5.13
C ALA A 113 0.31 28.56 4.46
N ASP A 114 -0.97 28.92 4.57
CA ASP A 114 -2.11 28.09 4.11
C ASP A 114 -2.01 27.68 2.63
N ARG A 115 -1.61 28.61 1.75
CA ARG A 115 -1.45 28.33 0.33
C ARG A 115 -0.32 27.32 0.09
N THR A 116 0.78 27.46 0.83
CA THR A 116 1.91 26.55 0.75
C THR A 116 1.49 25.17 1.24
N TYR A 117 0.81 25.08 2.38
CA TYR A 117 0.28 23.82 2.89
C TYR A 117 -0.64 23.12 1.87
N ARG A 118 -1.59 23.84 1.25
CA ARG A 118 -2.45 23.27 0.19
C ARG A 118 -1.64 22.76 -1.01
N ASN A 119 -0.60 23.49 -1.43
CA ASN A 119 0.29 23.04 -2.49
C ASN A 119 1.07 21.78 -2.10
N TRP A 120 1.44 21.64 -0.83
CA TRP A 120 2.11 20.45 -0.30
C TRP A 120 1.17 19.24 -0.29
N ILE A 121 -0.09 19.40 0.11
CA ILE A 121 -1.10 18.34 0.02
C ILE A 121 -1.31 17.91 -1.43
N LYS A 122 -1.48 18.87 -2.34
CA LYS A 122 -1.57 18.59 -3.78
C LYS A 122 -0.33 17.83 -4.28
N SER A 123 0.86 18.25 -3.86
CA SER A 123 2.12 17.59 -4.24
C SER A 123 2.21 16.17 -3.70
N LEU A 124 1.79 15.93 -2.46
CA LEU A 124 1.70 14.61 -1.87
C LEU A 124 0.80 13.69 -2.72
N HIS A 125 -0.42 14.13 -3.04
CA HIS A 125 -1.36 13.33 -3.83
C HIS A 125 -0.82 13.00 -5.22
N LEU A 126 -0.24 13.99 -5.91
CA LEU A 126 0.34 13.78 -7.23
C LEU A 126 1.52 12.79 -7.21
N GLN A 127 2.38 12.87 -6.19
CA GLN A 127 3.52 11.96 -6.07
C GLN A 127 3.10 10.53 -5.72
N VAL A 128 2.15 10.37 -4.79
CA VAL A 128 1.57 9.05 -4.49
C VAL A 128 0.94 8.44 -5.73
N LEU A 129 0.15 9.22 -6.48
CA LEU A 129 -0.46 8.75 -7.73
C LEU A 129 0.60 8.33 -8.77
N ALA A 130 1.66 9.11 -8.93
CA ALA A 130 2.75 8.79 -9.84
C ALA A 130 3.43 7.46 -9.49
N ILE A 131 3.67 7.21 -8.19
CA ILE A 131 4.24 5.96 -7.70
C ILE A 131 3.26 4.79 -7.94
N LEU A 132 1.98 4.96 -7.60
CA LEU A 132 0.96 3.92 -7.83
C LEU A 132 0.84 3.55 -9.31
N MET A 133 0.85 4.53 -10.22
CA MET A 133 0.83 4.28 -11.66
C MET A 133 2.08 3.53 -12.13
N ALA A 134 3.27 3.92 -11.65
CA ALA A 134 4.51 3.23 -11.97
C ALA A 134 4.50 1.75 -11.49
N ARG A 135 3.93 1.51 -10.31
CA ARG A 135 3.80 0.17 -9.71
C ARG A 135 2.73 -0.70 -10.36
N SER A 136 1.73 -0.07 -10.99
CA SER A 136 0.64 -0.74 -11.71
C SER A 136 1.02 -1.13 -13.14
N GLY A 137 2.19 -0.71 -13.63
CA GLY A 137 2.64 -1.01 -14.99
C GLY A 137 2.97 -2.50 -15.23
N PRO A 138 3.13 -2.94 -16.50
CA PRO A 138 3.36 -4.34 -16.88
C PRO A 138 4.63 -4.99 -16.29
N ASN A 139 5.51 -4.20 -15.67
CA ASN A 139 6.82 -4.60 -15.18
C ASN A 139 6.81 -5.00 -13.69
N ARG A 140 5.75 -5.66 -13.21
CA ARG A 140 5.79 -6.46 -11.97
C ARG A 140 6.67 -7.70 -12.19
N ARG A 141 7.98 -7.48 -12.36
CA ARG A 141 8.99 -8.52 -12.14
C ARG A 141 8.98 -8.79 -10.64
N HIS A 142 8.13 -9.73 -10.27
CA HIS A 142 8.16 -10.37 -8.97
C HIS A 142 9.62 -10.78 -8.70
N THR A 143 10.29 -10.09 -7.80
CA THR A 143 11.49 -10.63 -7.15
C THR A 143 11.03 -11.70 -6.17
N VAL A 144 10.43 -12.77 -6.70
CA VAL A 144 10.46 -14.05 -5.99
C VAL A 144 11.93 -14.41 -6.02
N ARG A 145 12.63 -14.17 -4.90
CA ARG A 145 13.96 -14.74 -4.68
C ARG A 145 13.78 -16.23 -4.94
N ARG A 146 14.34 -16.71 -6.06
CA ARG A 146 14.24 -18.09 -6.51
C ARG A 146 15.02 -18.91 -5.49
N PHE A 147 14.37 -19.26 -4.38
CA PHE A 147 14.92 -20.19 -3.41
C PHE A 147 14.89 -21.53 -4.12
N THR A 148 16.03 -21.94 -4.65
CA THR A 148 16.24 -23.27 -5.20
C THR A 148 16.06 -24.27 -4.06
N MET A 149 14.83 -24.78 -3.87
CA MET A 149 14.62 -26.00 -3.12
C MET A 149 15.38 -27.10 -3.86
N ARG A 150 16.57 -27.43 -3.37
CA ARG A 150 17.33 -28.59 -3.81
C ARG A 150 16.48 -29.80 -3.43
N ARG A 151 15.86 -30.42 -4.44
CA ARG A 151 15.15 -31.69 -4.31
C ARG A 151 16.19 -32.74 -3.96
N VAL A 152 16.40 -32.97 -2.66
CA VAL A 152 17.11 -34.16 -2.20
C VAL A 152 16.13 -35.30 -2.44
N CYS A 153 16.35 -36.05 -3.52
CA CYS A 153 15.67 -37.31 -3.72
C CYS A 153 15.99 -38.19 -2.50
N ALA A 154 14.94 -38.65 -1.82
CA ALA A 154 15.04 -39.74 -0.87
C ALA A 154 15.35 -41.02 -1.66
N GLU A 155 16.63 -41.30 -1.88
CA GLU A 155 17.10 -42.66 -2.01
C GLU A 155 17.42 -43.12 -0.60
N ASP A 156 16.45 -43.74 0.06
CA ASP A 156 16.68 -44.75 1.10
C ASP A 156 15.33 -45.33 1.56
N ALA A 157 14.95 -46.42 0.90
CA ALA A 157 14.03 -47.45 1.40
C ALA A 157 14.31 -48.71 0.56
N SER A 158 15.29 -49.52 0.92
CA SER A 158 15.27 -50.61 1.91
C SER A 158 15.20 -51.98 1.25
N LYS A 159 16.27 -52.75 1.50
CA LYS A 159 16.48 -54.22 1.50
C LYS A 159 16.07 -55.05 0.28
#